data_AF-A0A8S1LJS4-F1
#
_entry.id   AF-A0A8S1LJS4-F1
#
_cell.length_a   1.000
_cell.length_b   1.000
_cell.length_c   1.000
_cell.angle_alpha   90.00
_cell.angle_beta   90.00
_cell.angle_gamma   90.00
#
_symmetry.space_group_name_H-M   'P 1'
#
loop_
_entity.id
_entity.type
_entity.pdbx_description
1 polymer ?
#
loop_
_entity_poly.entity_id
_entity_poly.type
_entity_poly.pdbx_seq_one_letter_code
_entity_poly.pdbx_strand_id
1 'polypeptide(L)'
;MKGRRPSQSGKVSERSSRRQLENEQLVKKPDFLKAATLGQIFVVCSQQLGGLEDGKITKLQFRKFLMTEQICFVFNLMGLGLSVMQYDLEFEEEDEDISSWLLWIIFISTLALLVLTVLRYQQHMNWQKSRKQISQNDKIWQTEQWYPMLIELIIYCIIPYPFTIGMRVYFYNSFQDAMAYYHVNEILALIMITRTVFIFRTILAQTFWYSNRTQRVCNLYACEGNYMFVAKSLMRTSPYTSQFIALVSLICIFGYGVRICENPLARNDPANNNLGRYANALWNIIITITTVGYGDFYTRTDLGRFVIFVVCILGIFVISVMVVTLINSLVISTLESHAITVLERIQLRQNLTQSASQVVLYSLKIFVALKKGNLSKVQLKILLIKLRKNLNDFKTSRRQYRNKQDVGNMNEEITNQFSLLKSDFSDVIEKQKGLLQQNQDIMNKLGVEAKPYISCPQL
;
A
#
# COMPACT_ATOMS: atom_id res chain seq x y z
N MET A 1 0.72 47.89 44.66
CA MET A 1 0.03 48.27 43.42
C MET A 1 0.10 47.12 42.42
N LYS A 2 -0.96 46.30 42.33
CA LYS A 2 -1.07 45.19 41.37
C LYS A 2 -1.89 45.70 40.17
N GLY A 3 -1.25 45.80 39.00
CA GLY A 3 -1.88 46.21 37.74
C GLY A 3 -2.81 45.14 37.20
N ARG A 4 -4.08 45.51 36.98
CA ARG A 4 -5.10 44.72 36.30
C ARG A 4 -4.73 44.49 34.83
N ARG A 5 -4.73 43.22 34.38
CA ARG A 5 -4.70 42.86 32.96
C ARG A 5 -6.05 43.21 32.31
N PRO A 6 -6.09 43.72 31.07
CA PRO A 6 -7.34 43.99 30.37
C PRO A 6 -8.04 42.67 29.98
N SER A 7 -9.37 42.68 30.13
CA SER A 7 -10.30 41.57 29.98
C SER A 7 -10.30 40.96 28.57
N GLN A 8 -10.20 39.63 28.50
CA GLN A 8 -10.36 38.82 27.28
C GLN A 8 -11.80 38.81 26.70
N SER A 9 -12.79 39.49 27.32
CA SER A 9 -14.18 39.47 26.83
C SER A 9 -14.39 40.29 25.54
N GLY A 10 -13.54 41.29 25.25
CA GLY A 10 -13.66 42.12 24.05
C GLY A 10 -13.37 41.36 22.74
N LYS A 11 -12.41 40.44 22.73
CA LYS A 11 -12.03 39.67 21.53
C LYS A 11 -13.03 38.56 21.18
N VAL A 12 -13.79 38.06 22.16
CA VAL A 12 -14.86 37.08 21.93
C VAL A 12 -16.10 37.77 21.35
N SER A 13 -16.42 38.98 21.84
CA SER A 13 -17.52 39.80 21.30
C SER A 13 -17.25 40.25 19.86
N GLU A 14 -16.03 40.66 19.50
CA GLU A 14 -15.71 41.00 18.10
C GLU A 14 -15.78 39.78 17.16
N ARG A 15 -15.41 38.58 17.64
CA ARG A 15 -15.55 37.34 16.86
C ARG A 15 -17.01 36.91 16.71
N SER A 16 -17.86 37.09 17.73
CA SER A 16 -19.28 36.80 17.63
C SER A 16 -20.00 37.80 16.73
N SER A 17 -19.65 39.10 16.82
CA SER A 17 -20.21 40.14 15.96
C SER A 17 -19.74 40.01 14.51
N ARG A 18 -18.48 39.61 14.25
CA ARG A 18 -18.03 39.27 12.88
C ARG A 18 -18.73 38.04 12.31
N ARG A 19 -18.96 36.99 13.13
CA ARG A 19 -19.75 35.82 12.72
C ARG A 19 -21.22 36.17 12.48
N GLN A 20 -21.79 37.09 13.26
CA GLN A 20 -23.14 37.60 13.03
C GLN A 20 -23.21 38.46 11.75
N LEU A 21 -22.21 39.29 11.48
CA LEU A 21 -22.09 40.04 10.21
C LEU A 21 -21.85 39.12 9.00
N GLU A 22 -21.06 38.05 9.13
CA GLU A 22 -20.90 37.01 8.08
C GLU A 22 -22.20 36.24 7.86
N ASN A 23 -22.93 35.90 8.93
CA ASN A 23 -24.24 35.25 8.82
C ASN A 23 -25.31 36.19 8.25
N GLU A 24 -25.30 37.49 8.56
CA GLU A 24 -26.17 38.49 7.95
C GLU A 24 -25.82 38.76 6.48
N GLN A 25 -24.53 38.67 6.10
CA GLN A 25 -24.10 38.71 4.71
C GLN A 25 -24.54 37.46 3.93
N LEU A 26 -24.61 36.29 4.57
CA LEU A 26 -25.18 35.06 3.98
C LEU A 26 -26.72 35.12 3.85
N VAL A 27 -27.39 35.98 4.62
CA VAL A 27 -28.86 36.17 4.60
C VAL A 27 -29.30 37.32 3.67
N LYS A 28 -28.38 37.99 2.96
CA LYS A 28 -28.76 38.86 1.83
C LYS A 28 -29.32 37.98 0.71
N LYS A 29 -30.65 37.82 0.68
CA LYS A 29 -31.42 37.24 -0.44
C LYS A 29 -30.93 37.84 -1.77
N PRO A 30 -30.29 37.05 -2.66
CA PRO A 30 -30.11 37.45 -4.04
C PRO A 30 -31.18 36.74 -4.89
N ASP A 31 -31.98 37.53 -5.59
CA ASP A 31 -32.72 37.25 -6.83
C ASP A 31 -32.94 35.78 -7.28
N PHE A 32 -33.48 34.89 -6.44
CA PHE A 32 -34.02 33.60 -6.89
C PHE A 32 -35.09 33.78 -7.99
N LEU A 33 -35.76 34.94 -7.99
CA LEU A 33 -36.82 35.32 -8.92
C LEU A 33 -36.31 35.74 -10.32
N LYS A 34 -34.99 35.94 -10.52
CA LYS A 34 -34.43 36.26 -11.85
C LYS A 34 -33.85 35.05 -12.58
N ALA A 35 -33.77 33.89 -11.93
CA ALA A 35 -33.27 32.65 -12.53
C ALA A 35 -34.41 31.94 -13.29
N ALA A 36 -34.51 32.17 -14.60
CA ALA A 36 -35.59 31.66 -15.44
C ALA A 36 -35.46 30.17 -15.81
N THR A 37 -34.31 29.55 -15.53
CA THR A 37 -34.03 28.15 -15.90
C THR A 37 -33.47 27.36 -14.72
N LEU A 38 -33.80 26.06 -14.66
CA LEU A 38 -33.35 25.12 -13.64
C LEU A 38 -31.81 25.08 -13.53
N GLY A 39 -31.11 25.32 -14.64
CA GLY A 39 -29.66 25.49 -14.70
C GLY A 39 -29.14 26.72 -13.95
N GLN A 40 -29.83 27.87 -14.01
CA GLN A 40 -29.44 29.07 -13.27
C GLN A 40 -29.66 28.90 -11.76
N ILE A 41 -30.75 28.24 -11.37
CA ILE A 41 -31.02 27.90 -9.96
C ILE A 41 -29.94 26.93 -9.44
N PHE A 42 -29.58 25.92 -10.23
CA PHE A 42 -28.50 25.00 -9.89
C PHE A 42 -27.15 25.73 -9.77
N VAL A 43 -26.83 26.66 -10.68
CA VAL A 43 -25.61 27.46 -10.63
C VAL A 43 -25.55 28.35 -9.39
N VAL A 44 -26.64 29.06 -9.06
CA VAL A 44 -26.73 29.92 -7.87
C VAL A 44 -26.61 29.09 -6.58
N CYS A 45 -27.31 27.95 -6.51
CA CYS A 45 -27.24 27.04 -5.36
C CYS A 45 -25.84 26.42 -5.23
N SER A 46 -25.20 26.08 -6.35
CA SER A 46 -23.81 25.60 -6.36
C SER A 46 -22.82 26.69 -5.93
N GLN A 47 -23.02 27.95 -6.32
CA GLN A 47 -22.21 29.09 -5.90
C GLN A 47 -22.32 29.34 -4.39
N GLN A 48 -23.50 29.17 -3.81
CA GLN A 48 -23.73 29.25 -2.36
C GLN A 48 -23.03 28.14 -1.56
N LEU A 49 -22.84 26.95 -2.17
CA LEU A 49 -22.06 25.84 -1.60
C LEU A 49 -20.53 25.97 -1.83
N GLY A 50 -20.05 27.15 -2.25
CA GLY A 50 -18.64 27.40 -2.53
C GLY A 50 -18.24 27.18 -4.00
N GLY A 51 -19.19 26.96 -4.89
CA GLY A 51 -19.01 26.71 -6.33
C GLY A 51 -18.46 25.30 -6.62
N LEU A 52 -18.90 24.67 -7.70
CA LEU A 52 -18.27 23.43 -8.18
C LEU A 52 -16.81 23.67 -8.56
N GLU A 53 -15.98 22.66 -8.36
CA GLU A 53 -14.56 22.68 -8.73
C GLU A 53 -14.44 22.76 -10.27
N ASP A 54 -13.74 23.77 -10.80
CA ASP A 54 -13.49 23.87 -12.24
C ASP A 54 -12.52 22.79 -12.69
N GLY A 55 -13.07 21.69 -13.21
CA GLY A 55 -12.27 20.50 -13.53
C GLY A 55 -11.16 20.71 -14.55
N LYS A 56 -11.29 21.71 -15.45
CA LYS A 56 -10.25 22.09 -16.41
C LYS A 56 -9.06 22.75 -15.71
N ILE A 57 -9.31 23.70 -14.80
CA ILE A 57 -8.28 24.44 -14.08
C ILE A 57 -7.52 23.51 -13.15
N THR A 58 -8.22 22.66 -12.38
CA THR A 58 -7.55 21.71 -11.48
C THR A 58 -6.72 20.68 -12.24
N LYS A 59 -7.18 20.22 -13.41
CA LYS A 59 -6.38 19.31 -14.27
C LYS A 59 -5.10 19.98 -14.77
N LEU A 60 -5.17 21.26 -15.13
CA LEU A 60 -4.02 22.02 -15.57
C LEU A 60 -3.03 22.26 -14.43
N GLN A 61 -3.50 22.70 -13.25
CA GLN A 61 -2.64 22.92 -12.08
C GLN A 61 -1.97 21.63 -11.61
N PHE A 62 -2.70 20.52 -11.59
CA PHE A 62 -2.14 19.21 -11.26
C PHE A 62 -1.06 18.77 -12.25
N ARG A 63 -1.27 18.98 -13.55
CA ARG A 63 -0.25 18.68 -14.57
C ARG A 63 0.99 19.54 -14.39
N LYS A 64 0.85 20.83 -14.07
CA LYS A 64 1.99 21.71 -13.76
C LYS A 64 2.76 21.21 -12.54
N PHE A 65 2.06 20.84 -11.47
CA PHE A 65 2.67 20.21 -10.30
C PHE A 65 3.46 18.95 -10.67
N LEU A 66 2.86 18.01 -11.40
CA LEU A 66 3.51 16.76 -11.79
C LEU A 66 4.73 16.99 -12.70
N MET A 67 4.66 17.93 -13.64
CA MET A 67 5.79 18.31 -14.48
C MET A 67 6.94 18.88 -13.65
N THR A 68 6.65 19.72 -12.66
CA THR A 68 7.67 20.28 -11.76
C THR A 68 8.30 19.18 -10.90
N GLU A 69 7.50 18.21 -10.44
CA GLU A 69 7.98 17.03 -9.70
C GLU A 69 8.87 16.12 -10.56
N GLN A 70 8.54 15.94 -11.84
CA GLN A 70 9.39 15.22 -12.81
C GLN A 70 10.72 15.92 -13.07
N ILE A 71 10.71 17.25 -13.22
CA ILE A 71 11.95 18.03 -13.38
C ILE A 71 12.82 17.87 -12.12
N CYS A 72 12.25 18.00 -10.92
CA CYS A 72 12.99 17.78 -9.67
C CYS A 72 13.58 16.36 -9.60
N PHE A 73 12.83 15.35 -10.05
CA PHE A 73 13.30 13.96 -10.11
C PHE A 73 14.52 13.79 -11.02
N VAL A 74 14.52 14.40 -12.20
CA VAL A 74 15.66 14.32 -13.13
C VAL A 74 16.92 14.94 -12.50
N PHE A 75 16.81 16.12 -11.89
CA PHE A 75 17.94 16.75 -11.20
C PHE A 75 18.42 15.95 -9.99
N ASN A 76 17.51 15.37 -9.20
CA ASN A 76 17.88 14.53 -8.06
C ASN A 76 18.58 13.23 -8.50
N LEU A 77 18.08 12.59 -9.57
CA LEU A 77 18.70 11.39 -10.15
C LEU A 77 20.07 11.70 -10.73
N MET A 78 20.21 12.80 -11.45
CA MET A 78 21.49 13.29 -11.97
C MET A 78 22.48 13.54 -10.83
N GLY A 79 22.07 14.25 -9.77
CA GLY A 79 22.92 14.52 -8.62
C GLY A 79 23.40 13.25 -7.92
N LEU A 80 22.51 12.26 -7.71
CA LEU A 80 22.89 10.97 -7.12
C LEU A 80 23.84 10.18 -8.03
N GLY A 81 23.55 10.10 -9.33
CA GLY A 81 24.43 9.41 -10.30
C GLY A 81 25.83 10.03 -10.37
N LEU A 82 25.90 11.37 -10.42
CA LEU A 82 27.18 12.08 -10.39
C LEU A 82 27.91 11.90 -9.06
N SER A 83 27.20 11.84 -7.92
CA SER A 83 27.84 11.57 -6.63
C SER A 83 28.48 10.18 -6.55
N VAL A 84 27.87 9.18 -7.20
CA VAL A 84 28.45 7.83 -7.28
C VAL A 84 29.73 7.84 -8.09
N MET A 85 29.72 8.51 -9.24
CA MET A 85 30.92 8.65 -10.08
C MET A 85 32.02 9.46 -9.38
N GLN A 86 31.65 10.55 -8.72
CA GLN A 86 32.58 11.40 -7.99
C GLN A 86 33.24 10.64 -6.83
N TYR A 87 32.47 9.83 -6.11
CA TYR A 87 33.00 8.98 -5.04
C TYR A 87 34.02 7.96 -5.56
N ASP A 88 33.74 7.31 -6.69
CA ASP A 88 34.64 6.32 -7.28
C ASP A 88 35.98 6.97 -7.70
N LEU A 89 35.94 8.15 -8.33
CA LEU A 89 37.13 8.91 -8.71
C LEU A 89 37.93 9.44 -7.51
N GLU A 90 37.25 9.98 -6.48
CA GLU A 90 37.93 10.47 -5.26
C GLU A 90 38.57 9.31 -4.48
N PHE A 91 38.02 8.10 -4.57
CA PHE A 91 38.60 6.93 -3.91
C PHE A 91 39.84 6.37 -4.64
N GLU A 92 39.84 6.35 -5.97
CA GLU A 92 40.98 5.87 -6.78
C GLU A 92 42.15 6.88 -6.82
N GLU A 93 41.95 8.11 -6.34
CA GLU A 93 42.89 9.23 -6.45
C GLU A 93 43.30 9.50 -7.93
N GLU A 94 42.46 9.08 -8.88
CA GLU A 94 42.64 9.31 -10.32
C GLU A 94 41.92 10.60 -10.75
N ASP A 95 42.58 11.40 -11.59
CA ASP A 95 42.05 12.63 -12.20
C ASP A 95 41.37 13.61 -11.22
N GLU A 96 42.16 14.19 -10.30
CA GLU A 96 41.70 15.21 -9.32
C GLU A 96 40.94 16.39 -9.96
N ASP A 97 41.32 16.77 -11.18
CA ASP A 97 40.65 17.82 -11.95
C ASP A 97 39.20 17.42 -12.32
N ILE A 98 38.99 16.18 -12.77
CA ILE A 98 37.66 15.68 -13.15
C ILE A 98 36.77 15.55 -11.92
N SER A 99 37.31 15.03 -10.81
CA SER A 99 36.60 14.95 -9.53
C SER A 99 36.14 16.34 -9.05
N SER A 100 37.02 17.34 -9.15
CA SER A 100 36.71 18.73 -8.81
C SER A 100 35.61 19.32 -9.69
N TRP A 101 35.65 19.08 -11.01
CA TRP A 101 34.59 19.51 -11.94
C TRP A 101 33.25 18.85 -11.62
N LEU A 102 33.23 17.56 -11.28
CA LEU A 102 32.01 16.84 -10.90
C LEU A 102 31.40 17.43 -9.62
N LEU A 103 32.21 17.78 -8.61
CA LEU A 103 31.73 18.45 -7.39
C LEU A 103 31.05 19.79 -7.69
N TRP A 104 31.60 20.59 -8.61
CA TRP A 104 30.96 21.83 -9.05
C TRP A 104 29.64 21.59 -9.79
N ILE A 105 29.57 20.56 -10.65
CA ILE A 105 28.33 20.19 -11.35
C ILE A 105 27.26 19.73 -10.34
N ILE A 106 27.64 18.92 -9.35
CA ILE A 106 26.74 18.50 -8.25
C ILE A 106 26.27 19.72 -7.46
N PHE A 107 27.16 20.66 -7.12
CA PHE A 107 26.80 21.88 -6.40
C PHE A 107 25.81 22.76 -7.18
N ILE A 108 26.08 23.03 -8.47
CA ILE A 108 25.21 23.86 -9.31
C ILE A 108 23.85 23.18 -9.55
N SER A 109 23.85 21.87 -9.85
CA SER A 109 22.62 21.12 -10.09
C SER A 109 21.73 21.04 -8.84
N THR A 110 22.33 20.95 -7.65
CA THR A 110 21.57 20.96 -6.39
C THR A 110 21.06 22.34 -6.01
N LEU A 111 21.81 23.42 -6.31
CA LEU A 111 21.30 24.78 -6.17
C LEU A 111 20.07 25.01 -7.06
N ALA A 112 20.09 24.51 -8.30
CA ALA A 112 18.91 24.51 -9.16
C ALA A 112 17.75 23.67 -8.59
N LEU A 113 18.06 22.49 -8.03
CA LEU A 113 17.06 21.62 -7.37
C LEU A 113 16.39 22.29 -6.17
N LEU A 114 17.11 23.06 -5.37
CA LEU A 114 16.54 23.81 -4.24
C LEU A 114 15.50 24.84 -4.72
N VAL A 115 15.82 25.60 -5.77
CA VAL A 115 14.88 26.57 -6.37
C VAL A 115 13.65 25.84 -6.93
N LEU A 116 13.86 24.75 -7.67
CA LEU A 116 12.78 23.93 -8.22
C LEU A 116 11.89 23.32 -7.14
N THR A 117 12.44 22.96 -5.98
CA THR A 117 11.69 22.43 -4.84
C THR A 117 10.73 23.48 -4.29
N VAL A 118 11.18 24.73 -4.13
CA VAL A 118 10.31 25.84 -3.72
C VAL A 118 9.20 26.07 -4.76
N LEU A 119 9.53 26.04 -6.05
CA LEU A 119 8.53 26.14 -7.12
C LEU A 119 7.53 24.97 -7.10
N ARG A 120 7.99 23.76 -6.81
CA ARG A 120 7.13 22.56 -6.66
C ARG A 120 6.10 22.74 -5.56
N TYR A 121 6.50 23.23 -4.38
CA TYR A 121 5.57 23.52 -3.28
C TYR A 121 4.60 24.65 -3.63
N GLN A 122 5.04 25.67 -4.36
CA GLN A 122 4.15 26.71 -4.87
C GLN A 122 3.09 26.14 -5.83
N GLN A 123 3.47 25.24 -6.75
CA GLN A 123 2.50 24.58 -7.63
C GLN A 123 1.55 23.65 -6.87
N HIS A 124 2.07 22.94 -5.86
CA HIS A 124 1.26 22.10 -4.98
C HIS A 124 0.17 22.92 -4.28
N MET A 125 0.53 24.09 -3.76
CA MET A 125 -0.39 25.03 -3.13
C MET A 125 -1.44 25.55 -4.13
N ASN A 126 -1.02 25.97 -5.33
CA ASN A 126 -1.93 26.45 -6.37
C ASN A 126 -2.96 25.39 -6.78
N TRP A 127 -2.54 24.12 -6.77
CA TRP A 127 -3.42 23.00 -7.03
C TRP A 127 -4.39 22.71 -5.87
N GLN A 128 -3.97 22.80 -4.62
CA GLN A 128 -4.88 22.69 -3.46
C GLN A 128 -5.90 23.85 -3.42
N LYS A 129 -5.47 25.05 -3.81
CA LYS A 129 -6.35 26.23 -3.98
C LYS A 129 -7.40 26.01 -5.07
N SER A 130 -7.04 25.40 -6.21
CA SER A 130 -8.01 25.11 -7.27
C SER A 130 -9.06 24.07 -6.85
N ARG A 131 -8.72 23.21 -5.88
CA ARG A 131 -9.63 22.26 -5.24
C ARG A 131 -10.49 22.86 -4.13
N LYS A 132 -10.30 24.14 -3.80
CA LYS A 132 -10.99 24.86 -2.72
C LYS A 132 -10.81 24.24 -1.33
N GLN A 133 -9.73 23.47 -1.14
CA GLN A 133 -9.34 22.97 0.18
C GLN A 133 -8.64 24.06 1.01
N ILE A 134 -8.01 25.03 0.34
CA ILE A 134 -7.27 26.15 0.94
C ILE A 134 -7.80 27.46 0.33
N SER A 135 -7.80 28.54 1.11
CA SER A 135 -8.24 29.85 0.62
C SER A 135 -7.27 30.40 -0.42
N GLN A 136 -7.79 31.18 -1.38
CA GLN A 136 -6.99 31.76 -2.46
C GLN A 136 -5.85 32.66 -1.94
N ASN A 137 -6.05 33.30 -0.79
CA ASN A 137 -5.12 34.28 -0.23
C ASN A 137 -4.07 33.69 0.72
N ASP A 138 -4.19 32.40 1.07
CA ASP A 138 -3.28 31.79 2.04
C ASP A 138 -1.86 31.69 1.47
N LYS A 139 -0.87 32.10 2.25
CA LYS A 139 0.56 31.99 1.92
C LYS A 139 1.12 30.67 2.44
N ILE A 140 2.22 30.19 1.86
CA ILE A 140 2.88 28.93 2.26
C ILE A 140 3.12 28.86 3.78
N TRP A 141 3.59 29.96 4.38
CA TRP A 141 3.90 30.05 5.82
C TRP A 141 2.70 29.83 6.75
N GLN A 142 1.47 30.02 6.26
CA GLN A 142 0.24 29.83 7.04
C GLN A 142 -0.32 28.41 6.94
N THR A 143 0.22 27.61 6.02
CA THR A 143 -0.24 26.24 5.75
C THR A 143 0.69 25.20 6.36
N GLU A 144 0.20 24.02 6.70
CA GLU A 144 1.02 22.92 7.25
C GLU A 144 2.13 22.41 6.31
N GLN A 145 2.18 22.92 5.06
CA GLN A 145 3.13 22.53 4.03
C GLN A 145 4.53 23.16 4.17
N TRP A 146 4.72 24.19 5.00
CA TRP A 146 6.04 24.83 5.13
C TRP A 146 7.07 23.95 5.86
N TYR A 147 6.63 23.14 6.83
CA TYR A 147 7.49 22.24 7.59
C TYR A 147 8.09 21.09 6.73
N PRO A 148 7.29 20.32 5.96
CA PRO A 148 7.85 19.29 5.07
C PRO A 148 8.73 19.89 3.97
N MET A 149 8.44 21.11 3.51
CA MET A 149 9.31 21.82 2.57
C MET A 149 10.69 22.12 3.17
N LEU A 150 10.74 22.63 4.41
CA LEU A 150 12.01 22.97 5.06
C LEU A 150 12.88 21.72 5.30
N ILE A 151 12.27 20.61 5.72
CA ILE A 151 12.99 19.33 5.86
C ILE A 151 13.55 18.87 4.52
N GLU A 152 12.75 18.93 3.44
CA GLU A 152 13.21 18.53 2.11
C GLU A 152 14.36 19.40 1.60
N LEU A 153 14.32 20.71 1.86
CA LEU A 153 15.42 21.62 1.55
C LEU A 153 16.68 21.29 2.34
N ILE A 154 16.58 20.99 3.64
CA ILE A 154 17.74 20.60 4.45
C ILE A 154 18.39 19.32 3.89
N ILE A 155 17.60 18.31 3.55
CA ILE A 155 18.14 17.06 3.00
C ILE A 155 18.79 17.30 1.62
N TYR A 156 18.22 18.18 0.78
CA TYR A 156 18.83 18.58 -0.49
C TYR A 156 20.02 19.53 -0.38
N CYS A 157 20.29 20.10 0.80
CA CYS A 157 21.52 20.86 1.03
C CYS A 157 22.72 19.93 1.26
N ILE A 158 22.51 18.71 1.78
CA ILE A 158 23.61 17.79 2.13
C ILE A 158 24.15 17.14 0.86
N ILE A 159 25.30 17.62 0.39
CA ILE A 159 26.07 17.11 -0.77
C ILE A 159 27.55 17.08 -0.45
N PRO A 160 28.36 16.30 -1.18
CA PRO A 160 29.79 16.54 -1.23
C PRO A 160 30.06 17.93 -1.83
N TYR A 161 30.84 18.76 -1.15
CA TYR A 161 31.11 20.14 -1.59
C TYR A 161 32.49 20.25 -2.25
N PRO A 162 32.66 21.15 -3.24
CA PRO A 162 33.98 21.42 -3.82
C PRO A 162 34.95 22.06 -2.80
N PHE A 163 34.45 22.72 -1.75
CA PHE A 163 35.28 23.36 -0.74
C PHE A 163 35.79 22.40 0.34
N THR A 164 35.26 21.18 0.40
CA THR A 164 35.59 20.18 1.43
C THR A 164 36.61 19.14 0.97
N ILE A 165 37.22 19.37 -0.20
CA ILE A 165 38.30 18.55 -0.77
C ILE A 165 39.48 18.50 0.21
N GLY A 166 40.03 17.31 0.43
CA GLY A 166 41.21 17.10 1.27
C GLY A 166 40.96 17.13 2.79
N MET A 167 39.74 17.42 3.25
CA MET A 167 39.42 17.33 4.69
C MET A 167 39.21 15.87 5.11
N ARG A 168 40.03 15.40 6.06
CA ARG A 168 40.06 14.02 6.54
C ARG A 168 39.59 13.93 8.00
N VAL A 169 38.77 12.94 8.30
CA VAL A 169 38.30 12.59 9.64
C VAL A 169 38.91 11.25 10.03
N TYR A 170 39.79 11.25 11.02
CA TYR A 170 40.47 10.05 11.49
C TYR A 170 39.62 9.32 12.54
N PHE A 171 39.61 7.99 12.46
CA PHE A 171 39.02 7.12 13.46
C PHE A 171 39.91 5.92 13.71
N TYR A 172 39.89 5.42 14.94
CA TYR A 172 40.62 4.21 15.30
C TYR A 172 39.74 3.00 14.99
N ASN A 173 40.25 2.05 14.20
CA ASN A 173 39.57 0.79 13.98
C ASN A 173 40.22 -0.32 14.81
N SER A 174 39.45 -0.90 15.73
CA SER A 174 39.85 -2.04 16.56
C SER A 174 40.14 -3.33 15.78
N PHE A 175 39.76 -3.43 14.51
CA PHE A 175 39.95 -4.64 13.70
C PHE A 175 41.32 -4.69 13.01
N GLN A 176 41.84 -3.53 12.58
CA GLN A 176 43.16 -3.41 11.95
C GLN A 176 44.24 -2.92 12.93
N ASP A 177 43.85 -2.58 14.17
CA ASP A 177 44.69 -1.88 15.16
C ASP A 177 45.42 -0.66 14.56
N ALA A 178 44.75 0.02 13.62
CA ALA A 178 45.30 1.11 12.84
C ALA A 178 44.33 2.30 12.77
N MET A 179 44.89 3.49 12.57
CA MET A 179 44.12 4.69 12.29
C MET A 179 43.69 4.67 10.82
N ALA A 180 42.39 4.72 10.57
CA ALA A 180 41.80 4.90 9.25
C ALA A 180 41.20 6.30 9.13
N TYR A 181 40.96 6.78 7.91
CA TYR A 181 40.36 8.09 7.70
C TYR A 181 39.26 8.07 6.63
N TYR A 182 38.19 8.80 6.91
CA TYR A 182 37.15 9.16 5.93
C TYR A 182 37.44 10.54 5.36
N HIS A 183 37.17 10.74 4.07
CA HIS A 183 37.01 12.10 3.56
C HIS A 183 35.64 12.64 3.97
N VAL A 184 35.57 13.94 4.27
CA VAL A 184 34.29 14.59 4.61
C VAL A 184 33.26 14.43 3.48
N ASN A 185 33.72 14.45 2.22
CA ASN A 185 32.89 14.20 1.05
C ASN A 185 32.24 12.81 1.04
N GLU A 186 32.94 11.77 1.51
CA GLU A 186 32.41 10.40 1.59
C GLU A 186 31.27 10.29 2.61
N ILE A 187 31.42 10.95 3.76
CA ILE A 187 30.37 11.01 4.79
C ILE A 187 29.16 11.79 4.25
N LEU A 188 29.40 12.90 3.56
CA LEU A 188 28.33 13.68 2.92
C LEU A 188 27.63 12.89 1.81
N ALA A 189 28.37 12.11 1.02
CA ALA A 189 27.83 11.20 0.01
C ALA A 189 26.98 10.08 0.64
N LEU A 190 27.43 9.52 1.77
CA LEU A 190 26.65 8.54 2.55
C LEU A 190 25.31 9.13 3.02
N ILE A 191 25.31 10.36 3.54
CA ILE A 191 24.07 11.04 3.96
C ILE A 191 23.22 11.42 2.74
N MET A 192 23.83 11.77 1.62
CA MET A 192 23.16 12.10 0.36
C MET A 192 22.29 10.95 -0.16
N ILE A 193 22.61 9.69 0.16
CA ILE A 193 21.78 8.51 -0.16
C ILE A 193 20.35 8.66 0.36
N THR A 194 20.12 9.37 1.47
CA THR A 194 18.77 9.62 2.02
C THR A 194 17.84 10.31 1.02
N ARG A 195 18.38 11.03 0.02
CA ARG A 195 17.60 11.64 -1.07
C ARG A 195 16.83 10.66 -1.94
N THR A 196 17.20 9.38 -1.92
CA THR A 196 16.48 8.30 -2.62
C THR A 196 15.02 8.20 -2.18
N VAL A 197 14.67 8.62 -0.96
CA VAL A 197 13.27 8.69 -0.49
C VAL A 197 12.40 9.57 -1.42
N PHE A 198 12.97 10.66 -1.95
CA PHE A 198 12.24 11.54 -2.87
C PHE A 198 12.10 10.93 -4.27
N ILE A 199 13.03 10.07 -4.70
CA ILE A 199 12.88 9.27 -5.93
C ILE A 199 11.65 8.37 -5.79
N PHE A 200 11.53 7.63 -4.68
CA PHE A 200 10.35 6.79 -4.44
C PHE A 200 9.05 7.59 -4.38
N ARG A 201 9.06 8.77 -3.73
CA ARG A 201 7.90 9.67 -3.71
C ARG A 201 7.46 10.06 -5.12
N THR A 202 8.40 10.47 -5.98
CA THR A 202 8.07 10.86 -7.36
C THR A 202 7.59 9.66 -8.18
N ILE A 203 8.16 8.47 -8.00
CA ILE A 203 7.67 7.25 -8.67
C ILE A 203 6.22 6.98 -8.28
N LEU A 204 5.87 7.10 -6.99
CA LEU A 204 4.47 6.97 -6.55
C LEU A 204 3.57 8.04 -7.16
N ALA A 205 4.04 9.29 -7.28
CA ALA A 205 3.30 10.39 -7.89
C ALA A 205 3.00 10.19 -9.39
N GLN A 206 3.82 9.39 -10.09
CA GLN A 206 3.63 9.07 -11.51
C GLN A 206 2.64 7.93 -11.75
N THR A 207 2.28 7.18 -10.72
CA THR A 207 1.32 6.08 -10.85
C THR A 207 -0.09 6.61 -11.16
N PHE A 208 -0.91 5.75 -11.78
CA PHE A 208 -2.32 6.02 -12.01
C PHE A 208 -3.09 6.41 -10.73
N TRP A 209 -2.70 5.84 -9.59
CA TRP A 209 -3.34 6.05 -8.29
C TRP A 209 -3.14 7.47 -7.77
N TYR A 210 -2.04 8.13 -8.10
CA TYR A 210 -1.85 9.55 -7.78
C TYR A 210 -2.41 10.42 -8.92
N SER A 211 -3.73 10.55 -8.99
CA SER A 211 -4.39 11.38 -10.00
C SER A 211 -5.47 12.27 -9.40
N ASN A 212 -5.78 13.39 -10.08
CA ASN A 212 -6.93 14.24 -9.72
C ASN A 212 -8.25 13.45 -9.63
N ARG A 213 -8.42 12.44 -10.49
CA ARG A 213 -9.63 11.61 -10.47
C ARG A 213 -9.68 10.79 -9.19
N THR A 214 -8.58 10.13 -8.86
CA THR A 214 -8.47 9.33 -7.63
C THR A 214 -8.77 10.18 -6.41
N GLN A 215 -8.22 11.39 -6.33
CA GLN A 215 -8.42 12.25 -5.17
C GLN A 215 -9.86 12.77 -5.03
N ARG A 216 -10.59 12.98 -6.13
CA ARG A 216 -12.03 13.29 -6.05
C ARG A 216 -12.83 12.11 -5.52
N VAL A 217 -12.49 10.90 -5.95
CA VAL A 217 -13.09 9.67 -5.42
C VAL A 217 -12.76 9.49 -3.94
N CYS A 218 -11.49 9.70 -3.54
CA CYS A 218 -11.10 9.65 -2.13
C CYS A 218 -11.89 10.67 -1.30
N ASN A 219 -12.04 11.92 -1.78
CA ASN A 219 -12.84 12.93 -1.10
C ASN A 219 -14.33 12.53 -0.96
N LEU A 220 -14.91 11.84 -1.95
CA LEU A 220 -16.30 11.36 -1.89
C LEU A 220 -16.50 10.37 -0.74
N TYR A 221 -15.48 9.55 -0.45
CA TYR A 221 -15.47 8.58 0.64
C TYR A 221 -14.81 9.10 1.92
N ALA A 222 -14.61 10.43 2.05
CA ALA A 222 -13.94 11.06 3.19
C ALA A 222 -12.55 10.46 3.52
N CYS A 223 -11.81 10.07 2.48
CA CYS A 223 -10.47 9.49 2.58
C CYS A 223 -9.44 10.45 1.96
N GLU A 224 -8.24 10.51 2.53
CA GLU A 224 -7.15 11.32 1.99
C GLU A 224 -6.37 10.56 0.92
N GLY A 225 -6.28 11.14 -0.29
CA GLY A 225 -5.49 10.61 -1.40
C GLY A 225 -3.98 10.84 -1.26
N ASN A 226 -3.39 10.47 -0.12
CA ASN A 226 -1.98 10.66 0.20
C ASN A 226 -1.07 9.62 -0.48
N TYR A 227 0.25 9.83 -0.46
CA TYR A 227 1.22 8.87 -0.98
C TYR A 227 1.12 7.48 -0.31
N MET A 228 0.72 7.41 0.97
CA MET A 228 0.45 6.16 1.67
C MET A 228 -0.75 5.40 1.07
N PHE A 229 -1.80 6.11 0.65
CA PHE A 229 -2.94 5.49 -0.04
C PHE A 229 -2.50 4.92 -1.39
N VAL A 230 -1.65 5.63 -2.11
CA VAL A 230 -1.08 5.18 -3.38
C VAL A 230 -0.22 3.93 -3.20
N ALA A 231 0.67 3.91 -2.21
CA ALA A 231 1.49 2.74 -1.88
C ALA A 231 0.63 1.51 -1.52
N LYS A 232 -0.39 1.69 -0.67
CA LYS A 232 -1.35 0.62 -0.32
C LYS A 232 -2.12 0.12 -1.53
N SER A 233 -2.53 1.03 -2.43
CA SER A 233 -3.25 0.68 -3.66
C SER A 233 -2.37 -0.12 -4.61
N LEU A 234 -1.09 0.29 -4.77
CA LEU A 234 -0.13 -0.43 -5.60
C LEU A 234 0.15 -1.83 -5.05
N MET A 235 0.35 -1.96 -3.72
CA MET A 235 0.53 -3.26 -3.06
C MET A 235 -0.69 -4.17 -3.22
N ARG A 236 -1.90 -3.61 -3.33
CA ARG A 236 -3.13 -4.38 -3.57
C ARG A 236 -3.27 -4.81 -5.03
N THR A 237 -2.93 -3.96 -5.99
CA THR A 237 -3.17 -4.24 -7.41
C THR A 237 -2.08 -5.09 -8.06
N SER A 238 -0.83 -4.85 -7.68
CA SER A 238 0.33 -5.56 -8.23
C SER A 238 1.36 -5.84 -7.12
N PRO A 239 1.01 -6.71 -6.15
CA PRO A 239 1.83 -6.97 -4.96
C PRO A 239 3.24 -7.40 -5.33
N TYR A 240 3.38 -8.41 -6.19
CA TYR A 240 4.67 -8.99 -6.55
C TYR A 240 5.62 -8.00 -7.21
N THR A 241 5.13 -7.19 -8.16
CA THR A 241 5.96 -6.19 -8.81
C THR A 241 6.39 -5.10 -7.83
N SER A 242 5.50 -4.66 -6.94
CA SER A 242 5.81 -3.63 -5.96
C SER A 242 6.86 -4.09 -4.94
N GLN A 243 6.75 -5.34 -4.49
CA GLN A 243 7.70 -5.96 -3.57
C GLN A 243 9.06 -6.23 -4.21
N PHE A 244 9.06 -6.70 -5.45
CA PHE A 244 10.29 -6.93 -6.20
C PHE A 244 11.07 -5.62 -6.41
N ILE A 245 10.39 -4.55 -6.84
CA ILE A 245 11.00 -3.23 -6.99
C ILE A 245 11.55 -2.72 -5.64
N ALA A 246 10.77 -2.84 -4.56
CA ALA A 246 11.21 -2.44 -3.22
C ALA A 246 12.47 -3.20 -2.79
N LEU A 247 12.50 -4.53 -2.95
CA LEU A 247 13.63 -5.38 -2.58
C LEU A 247 14.89 -5.04 -3.37
N VAL A 248 14.80 -4.97 -4.70
CA VAL A 248 15.95 -4.65 -5.57
C VAL A 248 16.48 -3.26 -5.25
N SER A 249 15.59 -2.28 -5.06
CA SER A 249 16.01 -0.93 -4.71
C SER A 249 16.70 -0.84 -3.34
N LEU A 250 16.20 -1.58 -2.34
CA LEU A 250 16.81 -1.67 -1.01
C LEU A 250 18.22 -2.25 -1.09
N ILE A 251 18.39 -3.34 -1.86
CA ILE A 251 19.69 -4.00 -2.06
C ILE A 251 20.71 -3.05 -2.69
N CYS A 252 20.35 -2.37 -3.78
CA CYS A 252 21.26 -1.44 -4.45
C CYS A 252 21.65 -0.25 -3.57
N ILE A 253 20.68 0.37 -2.90
CA ILE A 253 20.89 1.56 -2.07
C ILE A 253 21.80 1.24 -0.88
N PHE A 254 21.48 0.19 -0.12
CA PHE A 254 22.26 -0.17 1.05
C PHE A 254 23.57 -0.87 0.70
N GLY A 255 23.65 -1.56 -0.44
CA GLY A 255 24.91 -2.10 -0.97
C GLY A 255 25.91 -0.98 -1.24
N TYR A 256 25.46 0.13 -1.83
CA TYR A 256 26.29 1.31 -2.02
C TYR A 256 26.68 1.97 -0.70
N GLY A 257 25.74 2.10 0.25
CA GLY A 257 26.02 2.64 1.59
C GLY A 257 27.07 1.84 2.36
N VAL A 258 27.02 0.50 2.32
CA VAL A 258 28.02 -0.38 2.96
C VAL A 258 29.38 -0.23 2.29
N ARG A 259 29.42 -0.14 0.95
CA ARG A 259 30.66 0.11 0.21
C ARG A 259 31.35 1.41 0.66
N ILE A 260 30.58 2.50 0.82
CA ILE A 260 31.11 3.78 1.32
C ILE A 260 31.67 3.63 2.74
N CYS A 261 30.96 2.93 3.61
CA CYS A 261 31.37 2.78 5.01
C CYS A 261 32.67 1.97 5.15
N GLU A 262 32.87 0.92 4.37
CA GLU A 262 33.99 -0.02 4.53
C GLU A 262 35.23 0.33 3.70
N ASN A 263 35.11 1.19 2.69
CA ASN A 263 36.21 1.57 1.81
C ASN A 263 37.45 2.19 2.48
N PRO A 264 37.38 2.94 3.61
CA PRO A 264 38.59 3.40 4.26
C PRO A 264 39.54 2.28 4.70
N LEU A 265 39.00 1.09 5.00
CA LEU A 265 39.82 -0.06 5.39
C LEU A 265 40.67 -0.59 4.24
N ALA A 266 40.21 -0.35 3.00
CA ALA A 266 40.95 -0.65 1.79
C ALA A 266 42.23 0.15 1.65
N ARG A 267 42.22 1.40 2.12
CA ARG A 267 43.36 2.31 2.03
C ARG A 267 44.53 1.83 2.91
N ASN A 268 44.20 1.23 4.05
CA ASN A 268 45.18 0.70 4.98
C ASN A 268 45.65 -0.72 4.59
N ASP A 269 44.72 -1.60 4.20
CA ASP A 269 45.04 -2.98 3.77
C ASP A 269 44.27 -3.36 2.48
N PRO A 270 44.82 -3.07 1.28
CA PRO A 270 44.16 -3.39 0.02
C PRO A 270 43.98 -4.89 -0.20
N ALA A 271 44.83 -5.73 0.38
CA ALA A 271 44.76 -7.19 0.24
C ALA A 271 43.59 -7.85 1.01
N ASN A 272 43.06 -7.18 2.04
CA ASN A 272 42.04 -7.75 2.93
C ASN A 272 40.68 -7.02 2.84
N ASN A 273 40.51 -6.16 1.84
CA ASN A 273 39.29 -5.41 1.62
C ASN A 273 38.29 -6.18 0.74
N ASN A 274 37.48 -6.98 1.41
CA ASN A 274 36.47 -7.76 0.73
C ASN A 274 35.20 -6.96 0.41
N LEU A 275 34.85 -5.92 1.18
CA LEU A 275 33.59 -5.18 1.03
C LEU A 275 33.67 -3.95 0.13
N GLY A 276 34.86 -3.51 -0.28
CA GLY A 276 34.99 -2.39 -1.22
C GLY A 276 34.57 -2.71 -2.65
N ARG A 277 34.52 -4.00 -3.02
CA ARG A 277 33.90 -4.43 -4.27
C ARG A 277 32.38 -4.36 -4.13
N TYR A 278 31.73 -3.60 -5.02
CA TYR A 278 30.28 -3.42 -4.99
C TYR A 278 29.50 -4.74 -5.05
N ALA A 279 29.96 -5.73 -5.81
CA ALA A 279 29.36 -7.06 -5.87
C ALA A 279 29.33 -7.78 -4.51
N ASN A 280 30.40 -7.66 -3.72
CA ASN A 280 30.48 -8.27 -2.39
C ASN A 280 29.61 -7.51 -1.38
N ALA A 281 29.52 -6.19 -1.50
CA ALA A 281 28.60 -5.39 -0.70
C ALA A 281 27.13 -5.73 -0.99
N LEU A 282 26.76 -5.90 -2.27
CA LEU A 282 25.43 -6.36 -2.66
C LEU A 282 25.13 -7.76 -2.10
N TRP A 283 26.08 -8.68 -2.21
CA TRP A 283 25.95 -10.02 -1.64
C TRP A 283 25.74 -9.98 -0.12
N ASN A 284 26.53 -9.18 0.61
CA ASN A 284 26.36 -8.98 2.05
C ASN A 284 24.95 -8.47 2.40
N ILE A 285 24.42 -7.51 1.64
CA ILE A 285 23.06 -7.02 1.85
C ILE A 285 21.99 -8.09 1.54
N ILE A 286 22.17 -8.88 0.49
CA ILE A 286 21.26 -9.98 0.14
C ILE A 286 21.17 -11.00 1.27
N ILE A 287 22.32 -11.51 1.76
CA ILE A 287 22.36 -12.51 2.84
C ILE A 287 21.86 -11.94 4.17
N THR A 288 22.02 -10.63 4.39
CA THR A 288 21.54 -9.93 5.58
C THR A 288 20.02 -9.75 5.55
N ILE A 289 19.46 -9.24 4.45
CA ILE A 289 18.00 -9.06 4.29
C ILE A 289 17.31 -10.41 4.43
N THR A 290 17.83 -11.44 3.77
CA THR A 290 17.29 -12.82 3.83
C THR A 290 17.54 -13.52 5.16
N THR A 291 18.19 -12.87 6.12
CA THR A 291 18.50 -13.42 7.45
C THR A 291 19.32 -14.72 7.43
N VAL A 292 20.05 -14.99 6.33
CA VAL A 292 20.92 -16.16 6.21
C VAL A 292 22.24 -15.94 6.96
N GLY A 293 22.92 -14.83 6.68
CA GLY A 293 24.12 -14.40 7.40
C GLY A 293 25.28 -15.42 7.41
N TYR A 294 25.80 -15.82 6.24
CA TYR A 294 26.93 -16.75 6.16
C TYR A 294 28.19 -16.27 6.90
N GLY A 295 28.40 -14.95 7.00
CA GLY A 295 29.54 -14.36 7.72
C GLY A 295 30.86 -14.40 6.93
N ASP A 296 30.80 -14.73 5.64
CA ASP A 296 31.92 -14.63 4.69
C ASP A 296 32.36 -13.17 4.48
N PHE A 297 31.39 -12.25 4.40
CA PHE A 297 31.62 -10.81 4.35
C PHE A 297 30.78 -10.11 5.42
N TYR A 298 31.41 -9.29 6.25
CA TYR A 298 30.74 -8.54 7.33
C TYR A 298 31.41 -7.18 7.55
N THR A 299 30.62 -6.21 8.00
CA THR A 299 31.09 -4.84 8.23
C THR A 299 32.00 -4.76 9.46
N ARG A 300 33.15 -4.13 9.28
CA ARG A 300 34.18 -3.95 10.32
C ARG A 300 34.22 -2.53 10.87
N THR A 301 33.54 -1.58 10.21
CA THR A 301 33.41 -0.19 10.68
C THR A 301 32.14 0.01 11.50
N ASP A 302 32.17 0.92 12.47
CA ASP A 302 30.99 1.23 13.28
C ASP A 302 29.86 1.87 12.46
N LEU A 303 30.20 2.70 11.47
CA LEU A 303 29.24 3.24 10.51
C LEU A 303 28.61 2.12 9.66
N GLY A 304 29.42 1.19 9.15
CA GLY A 304 28.92 0.03 8.40
C GLY A 304 27.99 -0.86 9.25
N ARG A 305 28.31 -1.06 10.53
CA ARG A 305 27.44 -1.79 11.47
C ARG A 305 26.11 -1.08 11.70
N PHE A 306 26.12 0.26 11.83
CA PHE A 306 24.88 1.03 11.93
C PHE A 306 24.02 0.91 10.67
N VAL A 307 24.62 0.97 9.47
CA VAL A 307 23.92 0.77 8.20
C VAL A 307 23.29 -0.63 8.14
N ILE A 308 24.05 -1.68 8.50
CA ILE A 308 23.53 -3.06 8.54
C ILE A 308 22.36 -3.20 9.54
N PHE A 309 22.43 -2.55 10.71
CA PHE A 309 21.34 -2.55 11.67
C PHE A 309 20.03 -1.99 11.07
N VAL A 310 20.11 -0.88 10.32
CA VAL A 310 18.95 -0.32 9.61
C VAL A 310 18.44 -1.28 8.54
N VAL A 311 19.33 -1.92 7.79
CA VAL A 311 19.00 -2.94 6.79
C VAL A 311 18.26 -4.12 7.40
N CYS A 312 18.67 -4.61 8.57
CA CYS A 312 17.99 -5.71 9.25
C CYS A 312 16.53 -5.35 9.55
N ILE A 313 16.27 -4.16 10.08
CA ILE A 313 14.89 -3.71 10.40
C ILE A 313 14.05 -3.62 9.13
N LEU A 314 14.57 -2.97 8.08
CA LEU A 314 13.85 -2.80 6.81
C LEU A 314 13.66 -4.13 6.06
N GLY A 315 14.67 -4.99 6.09
CA GLY A 315 14.65 -6.31 5.46
C GLY A 315 13.57 -7.22 6.04
N ILE A 316 13.47 -7.26 7.38
CA ILE A 316 12.40 -8.01 8.08
C ILE A 316 11.02 -7.49 7.65
N PHE A 317 10.84 -6.18 7.53
CA PHE A 317 9.58 -5.61 7.07
C PHE A 317 9.23 -6.04 5.64
N VAL A 318 10.19 -5.98 4.71
CA VAL A 318 9.99 -6.39 3.31
C VAL A 318 9.65 -7.88 3.20
N ILE A 319 10.38 -8.75 3.90
CA ILE A 319 10.13 -10.20 3.90
C ILE A 319 8.76 -10.51 4.52
N SER A 320 8.41 -9.87 5.64
CA SER A 320 7.11 -10.08 6.29
C SER A 320 5.95 -9.74 5.36
N VAL A 321 6.05 -8.61 4.64
CA VAL A 321 5.05 -8.20 3.65
C VAL A 321 5.00 -9.20 2.48
N MET A 322 6.15 -9.75 2.04
CA MET A 322 6.21 -10.80 1.01
C MET A 322 5.52 -12.10 1.43
N VAL A 323 5.70 -12.53 2.67
CA VAL A 323 5.00 -13.72 3.19
C VAL A 323 3.49 -13.51 3.21
N VAL A 324 3.02 -12.33 3.66
CA VAL A 324 1.59 -12.01 3.69
C VAL A 324 0.98 -11.97 2.29
N THR A 325 1.66 -11.40 1.30
CA THR A 325 1.15 -11.38 -0.09
C THR A 325 1.10 -12.76 -0.70
N LEU A 326 2.10 -13.61 -0.44
CA LEU A 326 2.10 -14.99 -0.88
C LEU A 326 0.92 -15.76 -0.27
N ILE A 327 0.70 -15.66 1.05
CA ILE A 327 -0.44 -16.29 1.72
C ILE A 327 -1.76 -15.84 1.10
N ASN A 328 -1.96 -14.53 0.93
CA ASN A 328 -3.19 -13.97 0.36
C ASN A 328 -3.44 -14.43 -1.08
N SER A 329 -2.38 -14.68 -1.86
CA SER A 329 -2.52 -15.19 -3.23
C SER A 329 -2.89 -16.66 -3.32
N LEU A 330 -2.54 -17.44 -2.28
CA LEU A 330 -2.88 -18.85 -2.16
C LEU A 330 -4.25 -19.08 -1.52
N VAL A 331 -4.92 -18.01 -1.06
CA VAL A 331 -6.28 -18.11 -0.56
C VAL A 331 -7.21 -18.52 -1.70
N ILE A 332 -7.82 -19.68 -1.54
CA ILE A 332 -8.77 -20.27 -2.46
C ILE A 332 -10.00 -19.35 -2.56
N SER A 333 -10.44 -19.07 -3.79
CA SER A 333 -11.66 -18.29 -4.01
C SER A 333 -12.90 -19.03 -3.51
N THR A 334 -13.99 -18.31 -3.22
CA THR A 334 -15.23 -18.93 -2.72
C THR A 334 -15.80 -19.98 -3.69
N LEU A 335 -15.67 -19.74 -5.00
CA LEU A 335 -16.10 -20.66 -6.04
C LEU A 335 -15.20 -21.90 -6.13
N GLU A 336 -13.88 -21.73 -6.07
CA GLU A 336 -12.95 -22.86 -6.03
C GLU A 336 -13.15 -23.70 -4.78
N SER A 337 -13.38 -23.07 -3.62
CA SER A 337 -13.68 -23.77 -2.37
C SER A 337 -14.97 -24.62 -2.49
N HIS A 338 -15.97 -24.10 -3.20
CA HIS A 338 -17.18 -24.86 -3.50
C HIS A 338 -16.89 -26.04 -4.42
N ALA A 339 -16.14 -25.84 -5.51
CA ALA A 339 -15.74 -26.90 -6.42
C ALA A 339 -14.94 -28.00 -5.69
N ILE A 340 -13.99 -27.64 -4.83
CA ILE A 340 -13.20 -28.57 -4.01
C ILE A 340 -14.13 -29.39 -3.10
N THR A 341 -15.09 -28.73 -2.44
CA THR A 341 -16.05 -29.42 -1.56
C THR A 341 -16.87 -30.47 -2.32
N VAL A 342 -17.29 -30.16 -3.54
CA VAL A 342 -18.03 -31.10 -4.40
C VAL A 342 -17.13 -32.27 -4.84
N LEU A 343 -15.90 -32.00 -5.26
CA LEU A 343 -14.93 -33.03 -5.65
C LEU A 343 -14.59 -33.97 -4.48
N GLU A 344 -14.39 -33.43 -3.28
CA GLU A 344 -14.20 -34.22 -2.06
C GLU A 344 -15.40 -35.13 -1.76
N ARG A 345 -16.64 -34.63 -1.94
CA ARG A 345 -17.86 -35.44 -1.78
C ARG A 345 -17.90 -36.61 -2.77
N ILE A 346 -17.51 -36.37 -4.03
CA ILE A 346 -17.45 -37.42 -5.06
C ILE A 346 -16.41 -38.47 -4.68
N GLN A 347 -15.22 -38.06 -4.25
CA GLN A 347 -14.15 -38.97 -3.84
C GLN A 347 -14.54 -39.80 -2.61
N LEU A 348 -15.15 -39.19 -1.59
CA LEU A 348 -15.63 -39.89 -0.40
C LEU A 348 -16.70 -40.92 -0.74
N ARG A 349 -17.61 -40.60 -1.67
CA ARG A 349 -18.63 -41.53 -2.17
C ARG A 349 -17.99 -42.73 -2.86
N GLN A 350 -16.97 -42.53 -3.69
CA GLN A 350 -16.23 -43.62 -4.36
C GLN A 350 -15.50 -44.52 -3.35
N ASN A 351 -14.83 -43.93 -2.35
CA ASN A 351 -14.17 -44.70 -1.29
C ASN A 351 -15.17 -45.53 -0.47
N LEU A 352 -16.35 -44.96 -0.20
CA LEU A 352 -17.43 -45.66 0.49
C LEU A 352 -17.94 -46.85 -0.31
N THR A 353 -18.20 -46.69 -1.61
CA THR A 353 -18.67 -47.78 -2.47
C THR A 353 -17.61 -48.86 -2.65
N GLN A 354 -16.33 -48.50 -2.75
CA GLN A 354 -15.22 -49.46 -2.81
C GLN A 354 -15.06 -50.24 -1.50
N SER A 355 -15.15 -49.56 -0.35
CA SER A 355 -15.08 -50.23 0.96
C SER A 355 -16.28 -51.17 1.16
N ALA A 356 -17.48 -50.74 0.73
CA ALA A 356 -18.69 -51.55 0.78
C ALA A 356 -18.58 -52.81 -0.09
N SER A 357 -18.08 -52.67 -1.32
CA SER A 357 -17.92 -53.82 -2.23
C SER A 357 -16.93 -54.84 -1.68
N GLN A 358 -15.84 -54.40 -1.03
CA GLN A 358 -14.90 -55.29 -0.36
C GLN A 358 -15.55 -56.03 0.82
N VAL A 359 -16.32 -55.35 1.66
CA VAL A 359 -17.04 -56.00 2.77
C VAL A 359 -17.96 -57.11 2.23
N VAL A 360 -18.75 -56.81 1.20
CA VAL A 360 -19.65 -57.77 0.56
C VAL A 360 -18.89 -58.94 -0.06
N LEU A 361 -17.79 -58.66 -0.78
CA LEU A 361 -16.96 -59.67 -1.43
C LEU A 361 -16.35 -60.64 -0.41
N TYR A 362 -15.80 -60.13 0.69
CA TYR A 362 -15.20 -60.99 1.72
C TYR A 362 -16.27 -61.75 2.53
N SER A 363 -17.43 -61.14 2.81
CA SER A 363 -18.53 -61.85 3.47
C SER A 363 -19.05 -63.00 2.60
N LEU A 364 -19.22 -62.78 1.29
CA LEU A 364 -19.64 -63.84 0.35
C LEU A 364 -18.57 -64.92 0.20
N LYS A 365 -17.29 -64.54 0.10
CA LYS A 365 -16.17 -65.51 0.06
C LYS A 365 -16.17 -66.41 1.29
N ILE A 366 -16.38 -65.86 2.49
CA ILE A 366 -16.46 -66.64 3.74
C ILE A 366 -17.69 -67.56 3.71
N PHE A 367 -18.85 -67.07 3.29
CA PHE A 367 -20.07 -67.88 3.20
C PHE A 367 -19.93 -69.07 2.23
N VAL A 368 -19.40 -68.84 1.02
CA VAL A 368 -19.16 -69.89 0.03
C VAL A 368 -18.08 -70.87 0.51
N ALA A 369 -17.02 -70.37 1.13
CA ALA A 369 -15.96 -71.17 1.74
C ALA A 369 -16.49 -72.14 2.81
N LEU A 370 -17.39 -71.66 3.68
CA LEU A 370 -18.05 -72.47 4.70
C LEU A 370 -18.96 -73.54 4.08
N LYS A 371 -19.72 -73.20 3.02
CA LYS A 371 -20.63 -74.13 2.35
C LYS A 371 -19.90 -75.26 1.60
N LYS A 372 -18.70 -74.97 1.03
CA LYS A 372 -17.90 -75.95 0.29
C LYS A 372 -17.04 -76.88 1.17
N GLY A 373 -16.94 -76.61 2.48
CA GLY A 373 -16.20 -77.48 3.43
C GLY A 373 -14.67 -77.53 3.27
N ASN A 374 -14.08 -76.71 2.39
CA ASN A 374 -12.70 -76.87 1.90
C ASN A 374 -11.64 -75.98 2.59
N LEU A 375 -11.83 -75.51 3.83
CA LEU A 375 -10.89 -74.57 4.47
C LEU A 375 -10.26 -75.07 5.78
N SER A 376 -8.95 -74.87 5.88
CA SER A 376 -8.20 -74.98 7.14
C SER A 376 -8.60 -73.86 8.12
N LYS A 377 -8.61 -74.16 9.43
CA LYS A 377 -8.93 -73.21 10.51
C LYS A 377 -8.09 -71.93 10.44
N VAL A 378 -6.83 -72.04 9.98
CA VAL A 378 -5.91 -70.89 9.82
C VAL A 378 -6.36 -69.97 8.68
N GLN A 379 -6.77 -70.53 7.54
CA GLN A 379 -7.22 -69.76 6.37
C GLN A 379 -8.53 -69.01 6.67
N LEU A 380 -9.45 -69.64 7.41
CA LEU A 380 -10.68 -69.00 7.88
C LEU A 380 -10.37 -67.80 8.80
N LYS A 381 -9.43 -67.95 9.74
CA LYS A 381 -9.02 -66.88 10.65
C LYS A 381 -8.44 -65.69 9.88
N ILE A 382 -7.60 -65.93 8.86
CA ILE A 382 -7.05 -64.88 7.99
C ILE A 382 -8.17 -64.13 7.24
N LEU A 383 -9.16 -64.85 6.69
CA LEU A 383 -10.30 -64.24 6.01
C LEU A 383 -11.15 -63.38 6.95
N LEU A 384 -11.40 -63.84 8.18
CA LEU A 384 -12.13 -63.08 9.20
C LEU A 384 -11.39 -61.81 9.62
N ILE A 385 -10.07 -61.87 9.75
CA ILE A 385 -9.23 -60.68 10.03
C ILE A 385 -9.36 -59.67 8.87
N LYS A 386 -9.28 -60.13 7.62
CA LYS A 386 -9.45 -59.27 6.43
C LYS A 386 -10.84 -58.64 6.37
N LEU A 387 -11.89 -59.42 6.66
CA LEU A 387 -13.26 -58.89 6.73
C LEU A 387 -13.38 -57.83 7.81
N ARG A 388 -12.87 -58.09 9.02
CA ARG A 388 -12.92 -57.13 10.14
C ARG A 388 -12.20 -55.83 9.79
N LYS A 389 -11.05 -55.91 9.11
CA LYS A 389 -10.34 -54.73 8.58
C LYS A 389 -11.21 -53.93 7.62
N ASN A 390 -11.73 -54.55 6.57
CA ASN A 390 -12.56 -53.85 5.57
C ASN A 390 -13.85 -53.29 6.16
N LEU A 391 -14.42 -53.95 7.18
CA LEU A 391 -15.61 -53.46 7.89
C LEU A 391 -15.27 -52.21 8.72
N ASN A 392 -14.09 -52.16 9.30
CA ASN A 392 -13.58 -50.97 9.99
C ASN A 392 -13.30 -49.83 8.99
N ASP A 393 -12.70 -50.14 7.84
CA ASP A 393 -12.43 -49.17 6.77
C ASP A 393 -13.75 -48.60 6.22
N PHE A 394 -14.77 -49.44 5.98
CA PHE A 394 -16.11 -49.00 5.60
C PHE A 394 -16.77 -48.10 6.66
N LYS A 395 -16.67 -48.45 7.94
CA LYS A 395 -17.19 -47.61 9.04
C LYS A 395 -16.52 -46.23 9.04
N THR A 396 -15.20 -46.19 8.83
CA THR A 396 -14.41 -44.96 8.77
C THR A 396 -14.81 -44.10 7.58
N SER A 397 -14.86 -44.68 6.38
CA SER A 397 -15.31 -44.01 5.15
C SER A 397 -16.73 -43.47 5.27
N ARG A 398 -17.64 -44.24 5.88
CA ARG A 398 -19.04 -43.80 6.12
C ARG A 398 -19.11 -42.60 7.06
N ARG A 399 -18.32 -42.59 8.12
CA ARG A 399 -18.26 -41.47 9.07
C ARG A 399 -17.71 -40.21 8.39
N GLN A 400 -16.64 -40.34 7.61
CA GLN A 400 -16.06 -39.22 6.86
C GLN A 400 -17.05 -38.62 5.86
N TYR A 401 -17.74 -39.46 5.08
CA TYR A 401 -18.77 -39.03 4.14
C TYR A 401 -19.91 -38.26 4.83
N ARG A 402 -20.45 -38.80 5.93
CA ARG A 402 -21.54 -38.16 6.68
C ARG A 402 -21.14 -36.80 7.24
N ASN A 403 -20.00 -36.73 7.92
CA ASN A 403 -19.52 -35.48 8.51
C ASN A 403 -19.35 -34.37 7.46
N LYS A 404 -18.91 -34.70 6.24
CA LYS A 404 -18.72 -33.72 5.17
C LYS A 404 -20.03 -33.33 4.47
N GLN A 405 -21.02 -34.23 4.46
CA GLN A 405 -22.37 -33.92 3.99
C GLN A 405 -23.02 -32.87 4.88
N ASP A 406 -22.92 -33.04 6.21
CA ASP A 406 -23.49 -32.11 7.21
C ASP A 406 -22.93 -30.69 7.06
N VAL A 407 -21.61 -30.54 6.82
CA VAL A 407 -20.97 -29.22 6.61
C VAL A 407 -21.45 -28.54 5.33
N GLY A 408 -21.51 -29.25 4.21
CA GLY A 408 -21.97 -28.62 2.96
C GLY A 408 -23.48 -28.35 2.93
N ASN A 409 -24.27 -29.12 3.68
CA ASN A 409 -25.70 -28.81 3.89
C ASN A 409 -25.89 -27.46 4.58
N MET A 410 -24.99 -27.02 5.47
CA MET A 410 -25.11 -25.70 6.11
C MET A 410 -25.02 -24.53 5.12
N ASN A 411 -24.16 -24.62 4.10
CA ASN A 411 -24.05 -23.59 3.06
C ASN A 411 -25.26 -23.62 2.11
N GLU A 412 -25.74 -24.81 1.77
CA GLU A 412 -26.97 -25.00 0.99
C GLU A 412 -28.20 -24.51 1.77
N GLU A 413 -28.25 -24.74 3.09
CA GLU A 413 -29.28 -24.24 4.01
C GLU A 413 -29.32 -22.71 3.99
N ILE A 414 -28.17 -22.02 4.12
CA ILE A 414 -28.12 -20.56 4.04
C ILE A 414 -28.67 -20.07 2.69
N THR A 415 -28.29 -20.73 1.59
CA THR A 415 -28.78 -20.37 0.25
C THR A 415 -30.28 -20.59 0.12
N ASN A 416 -30.80 -21.68 0.69
CA ASN A 416 -32.22 -21.98 0.74
C ASN A 416 -32.98 -20.99 1.64
N GLN A 417 -32.41 -20.57 2.76
CA GLN A 417 -32.99 -19.53 3.61
C GLN A 417 -33.07 -18.19 2.85
N PHE A 418 -32.05 -17.83 2.08
CA PHE A 418 -32.11 -16.63 1.22
C PHE A 418 -33.15 -16.75 0.10
N SER A 419 -33.34 -17.94 -0.48
CA SER A 419 -34.35 -18.14 -1.53
C SER A 419 -35.77 -18.08 -0.96
N LEU A 420 -35.99 -18.65 0.23
CA LEU A 420 -37.24 -18.51 0.97
C LEU A 420 -37.52 -17.05 1.31
N LEU A 421 -36.54 -16.34 1.85
CA LEU A 421 -36.66 -14.94 2.22
C LEU A 421 -36.94 -14.05 0.99
N LYS A 422 -36.37 -14.38 -0.17
CA LYS A 422 -36.72 -13.72 -1.45
C LYS A 422 -38.17 -13.99 -1.85
N SER A 423 -38.66 -15.22 -1.67
CA SER A 423 -40.06 -15.57 -1.93
C SER A 423 -41.00 -14.78 -1.01
N ASP A 424 -40.71 -14.75 0.29
CA ASP A 424 -41.50 -14.01 1.27
C ASP A 424 -41.56 -12.51 0.94
N PHE A 425 -40.44 -11.92 0.50
CA PHE A 425 -40.42 -10.53 0.04
C PHE A 425 -41.30 -10.30 -1.19
N SER A 426 -41.28 -11.22 -2.17
CA SER A 426 -42.16 -11.13 -3.34
C SER A 426 -43.63 -11.18 -2.93
N ASP A 427 -44.00 -12.08 -2.02
CA ASP A 427 -45.37 -12.22 -1.53
C ASP A 427 -45.84 -10.96 -0.76
N VAL A 428 -44.95 -10.36 0.03
CA VAL A 428 -45.22 -9.10 0.74
C VAL A 428 -45.43 -7.95 -0.25
N ILE A 429 -44.58 -7.87 -1.30
CA ILE A 429 -44.72 -6.85 -2.36
C ILE A 429 -46.06 -7.03 -3.09
N GLU A 430 -46.47 -8.27 -3.37
CA GLU A 430 -47.74 -8.55 -4.03
C GLU A 430 -48.95 -8.18 -3.15
N LYS A 431 -48.92 -8.52 -1.86
CA LYS A 431 -49.94 -8.09 -0.89
C LYS A 431 -50.01 -6.56 -0.78
N GLN A 432 -48.86 -5.89 -0.76
CA GLN A 432 -48.80 -4.43 -0.70
C GLN A 432 -49.42 -3.80 -1.96
N LYS A 433 -49.16 -4.35 -3.14
CA LYS A 433 -49.81 -3.93 -4.39
C LYS A 433 -51.33 -4.12 -4.34
N GLY A 434 -51.79 -5.27 -3.84
CA GLY A 434 -53.23 -5.55 -3.69
C GLY A 434 -53.93 -4.57 -2.74
N LEU A 435 -53.34 -4.28 -1.58
CA LEU A 435 -53.86 -3.29 -0.63
C LEU A 435 -53.88 -1.87 -1.21
N LEU A 436 -52.85 -1.50 -1.98
CA LEU A 436 -52.81 -0.20 -2.66
C LEU A 436 -53.92 -0.07 -3.70
N GLN A 437 -54.20 -1.14 -4.45
CA GLN A 437 -55.28 -1.16 -5.44
C GLN A 437 -56.65 -1.05 -4.76
N GLN A 438 -56.86 -1.74 -3.64
CA GLN A 438 -58.07 -1.57 -2.82
C GLN A 438 -58.22 -0.15 -2.28
N ASN A 439 -57.13 0.46 -1.79
CA ASN A 439 -57.14 1.84 -1.33
C ASN A 439 -57.44 2.82 -2.47
N GLN A 440 -56.91 2.59 -3.68
CA GLN A 440 -57.27 3.38 -4.87
C GLN A 440 -58.76 3.25 -5.20
N ASP A 441 -59.33 2.04 -5.16
CA ASP A 441 -60.75 1.83 -5.40
C ASP A 441 -61.64 2.51 -4.35
N ILE A 442 -61.24 2.49 -3.07
CA ILE A 442 -61.94 3.19 -1.98
C ILE A 442 -61.86 4.71 -2.18
N MET A 443 -60.68 5.24 -2.51
CA MET A 443 -60.47 6.67 -2.77
C MET A 443 -61.30 7.15 -3.97
N ASN A 444 -61.34 6.35 -5.05
CA ASN A 444 -62.18 6.60 -6.22
C ASN A 444 -63.67 6.61 -5.84
N LYS A 445 -64.12 5.69 -4.98
CA LYS A 445 -65.51 5.66 -4.47
C LYS A 445 -65.86 6.83 -3.56
N LEU A 446 -64.87 7.40 -2.86
CA LEU A 446 -65.04 8.55 -1.97
C LEU A 446 -64.90 9.90 -2.71
N GLY A 447 -64.68 9.90 -4.03
CA GLY A 447 -64.56 11.12 -4.83
C GLY A 447 -63.28 11.93 -4.58
N VAL A 448 -62.25 11.31 -3.99
CA VAL A 448 -60.96 11.95 -3.74
C VAL A 448 -59.99 11.53 -4.86
N GLU A 449 -59.60 12.48 -5.72
CA GLU A 449 -58.65 12.20 -6.81
C GLU A 449 -57.31 11.68 -6.25
N ALA A 450 -57.02 10.41 -6.51
CA ALA A 450 -55.73 9.82 -6.18
C ALA A 450 -54.65 10.43 -7.08
N LYS A 451 -53.67 11.12 -6.48
CA LYS A 451 -52.45 11.51 -7.21
C LYS A 451 -51.77 10.26 -7.78
N PRO A 452 -51.49 10.20 -9.10
CA PRO A 452 -50.85 9.03 -9.69
C PRO A 452 -49.45 8.87 -9.12
N TYR A 453 -49.16 7.69 -8.57
CA TYR A 453 -47.84 7.38 -8.04
C TYR A 453 -46.87 7.12 -9.19
N ILE A 454 -45.72 7.79 -9.14
CA ILE A 454 -44.58 7.60 -10.04
C ILE A 454 -44.13 6.15 -9.90
N SER A 455 -44.17 5.40 -11.01
CA SER A 455 -43.64 4.04 -11.08
C SER A 455 -42.21 3.99 -10.57
N CYS A 456 -41.95 3.17 -9.54
CA CYS A 456 -40.58 2.79 -9.19
C CYS A 456 -39.90 2.21 -10.46
N PRO A 457 -38.66 2.63 -10.79
CA PRO A 457 -37.92 2.01 -11.87
C PRO A 457 -37.70 0.52 -11.52
N GLN A 458 -38.00 -0.36 -12.47
CA GLN A 458 -37.64 -1.77 -12.37
C GLN A 458 -36.11 -1.87 -12.25
N LEU A 459 -35.66 -2.51 -11.17
CA LEU A 459 -34.25 -2.83 -10.89
C LEU A 459 -33.85 -4.14 -11.57
#